data_AF-A0A817LCV8-F1
#
_entry.id   AF-A0A817LCV8-F1
#
_cell.length_a   1.000
_cell.length_b   1.000
_cell.length_c   1.000
_cell.angle_alpha   90.00
_cell.angle_beta   90.00
_cell.angle_gamma   90.00
#
_symmetry.space_group_name_H-M   'P 1'
#
loop_
_entity.id
_entity.type
_entity.pdbx_description
1 polymer ?
#
loop_
_entity_poly.entity_id
_entity_poly.type
_entity_poly.pdbx_seq_one_letter_code
_entity_poly.pdbx_strand_id
1 'polypeptide(L)'
;MYTVSIDGLPLHIIELDQTPVVPYTVSSFMINVAQRVSFYVNLKEFNASYVPPDVPPTKSLYIRFKANPNMYPVDISSYIVPYATPHLPYPIFFNPLYLAILSLNSSNSLPTYPVNSAISGSSNPDLADQLDANILDARPFNQASNIVPNATHYINLVITFHPDSNNITRGYFNNVTYGSDVINVSNKSVSKHWITSEKMTPLLYQMATNPSALSILSPIMENNSSLPVLQSDGNLHYLVPYQAVVDILLENKDKGEHPFHLHGHSFWIISSSDNPQAEQLYSGAYIQRDVVSVPGSGWAKIRFLANNPGAWLFHCHIEWHFDAGLTLVFLAGPNELVAQGYKIPAQQKCFSNHTNDSPR
;
A
#
# COMPACT_ATOMS: atom_id res chain seq x y z
N MET A 1 9.65 -1.61 -1.61
CA MET A 1 9.90 -2.20 -0.29
C MET A 1 11.38 -2.24 -0.04
N TYR A 2 11.78 -1.64 1.07
CA TYR A 2 13.17 -1.53 1.48
C TYR A 2 13.32 -2.06 2.90
N THR A 3 14.46 -2.69 3.17
CA THR A 3 14.97 -2.86 4.53
C THR A 3 15.81 -1.64 4.88
N VAL A 4 15.49 -1.00 6.00
CA VAL A 4 16.21 0.15 6.52
C VAL A 4 17.00 -0.27 7.76
N SER A 5 18.28 0.09 7.80
CA SER A 5 19.15 -0.11 8.97
C SER A 5 20.17 1.02 9.10
N ILE A 6 20.77 1.16 10.29
CA ILE A 6 21.89 2.06 10.53
C ILE A 6 23.03 1.25 11.15
N ASP A 7 24.17 1.25 10.47
CA ASP A 7 25.34 0.47 10.86
C ASP A 7 25.79 0.79 12.29
N GLY A 8 25.86 -0.24 13.13
CA GLY A 8 26.30 -0.12 14.51
C GLY A 8 25.34 0.64 15.44
N LEU A 9 24.12 0.97 15.01
CA LEU A 9 23.11 1.62 15.84
C LEU A 9 21.78 0.85 15.86
N PRO A 10 21.20 0.61 17.04
CA PRO A 10 19.81 0.16 17.11
C PRO A 10 18.84 1.28 16.70
N LEU A 11 17.67 0.88 16.21
CA LEU A 11 16.56 1.75 15.83
C LEU A 11 15.42 1.55 16.83
N HIS A 12 14.98 2.62 17.48
CA HIS A 12 13.86 2.56 18.43
C HIS A 12 12.58 3.08 17.75
N ILE A 13 11.74 2.17 17.31
CA ILE A 13 10.46 2.45 16.66
C ILE A 13 9.48 3.00 17.69
N ILE A 14 8.84 4.13 17.39
CA ILE A 14 7.90 4.81 18.30
C ILE A 14 6.53 5.09 17.68
N GLU A 15 6.42 5.03 16.34
CA GLU A 15 5.18 5.29 15.63
C GLU A 15 5.15 4.57 14.29
N LEU A 16 3.98 4.07 13.90
CA LEU A 16 3.71 3.40 12.63
C LEU A 16 2.47 4.00 11.99
N ASP A 17 2.57 4.56 10.80
CA ASP A 17 1.47 5.21 10.08
C ASP A 17 0.66 6.19 10.95
N GLN A 18 1.35 7.03 11.73
CA GLN A 18 0.77 8.00 12.69
C GLN A 18 0.12 7.37 13.94
N THR A 19 0.29 6.06 14.15
CA THR A 19 -0.13 5.37 15.38
C THR A 19 1.06 5.20 16.31
N PRO A 20 1.06 5.86 17.50
CA PRO A 20 2.09 5.65 18.50
C PRO A 20 2.11 4.20 18.99
N VAL A 21 3.30 3.62 19.08
CA VAL A 21 3.50 2.25 19.57
C VAL A 21 4.30 2.24 20.86
N VAL A 22 4.19 1.14 21.62
CA VAL A 22 5.16 0.86 22.68
C VAL A 22 6.54 0.78 22.03
N PRO A 23 7.54 1.54 22.51
CA PRO A 23 8.84 1.57 21.87
C PRO A 23 9.43 0.17 21.67
N TYR A 24 9.83 -0.13 20.45
CA TYR A 24 10.39 -1.42 20.06
C TYR A 24 11.75 -1.22 19.39
N THR A 25 12.76 -1.96 19.84
CA THR A 25 14.15 -1.78 19.39
C THR A 25 14.53 -2.86 18.41
N VAL A 26 15.04 -2.46 17.24
CA VAL A 26 15.43 -3.38 16.15
C VAL A 26 16.78 -2.99 15.56
N SER A 27 17.46 -3.96 14.95
CA SER A 27 18.62 -3.69 14.09
C SER A 27 18.19 -3.13 12.72
N SER A 28 17.03 -3.56 12.23
CA SER A 28 16.47 -3.15 10.95
C SER A 28 14.95 -3.32 10.91
N PHE A 29 14.30 -2.61 10.00
CA PHE A 29 12.87 -2.79 9.74
C PHE A 29 12.57 -2.73 8.24
N MET A 30 11.49 -3.39 7.82
CA MET A 30 10.98 -3.30 6.45
C MET A 30 9.96 -2.17 6.31
N ILE A 31 10.01 -1.45 5.20
CA ILE A 31 9.03 -0.42 4.85
C ILE A 31 8.63 -0.55 3.38
N ASN A 32 7.33 -0.56 3.13
CA ASN A 32 6.75 -0.53 1.80
C ASN A 32 6.28 0.88 1.40
N VAL A 33 5.90 1.06 0.13
CA VAL A 33 5.37 2.34 -0.36
C VAL A 33 4.15 2.76 0.47
N ALA A 34 4.01 4.07 0.68
CA ALA A 34 2.98 4.72 1.50
C ALA A 34 2.97 4.42 3.01
N GLN A 35 3.80 3.49 3.49
CA GLN A 35 4.02 3.30 4.92
C GLN A 35 4.95 4.38 5.50
N ARG A 36 4.78 4.68 6.78
CA ARG A 36 5.63 5.59 7.57
C ARG A 36 6.03 4.90 8.87
N VAL A 37 7.30 5.06 9.22
CA VAL A 37 7.88 4.57 10.47
C VAL A 37 8.62 5.73 11.11
N SER A 38 8.21 6.13 12.32
CA SER A 38 8.96 7.09 13.12
C SER A 38 9.79 6.33 14.14
N PHE A 39 11.08 6.65 14.18
CA PHE A 39 12.03 6.04 15.09
C PHE A 39 13.04 7.09 15.56
N TYR A 40 13.67 6.83 16.70
CA TYR A 40 14.83 7.60 17.13
C TYR A 40 16.06 6.70 17.22
N VAL A 41 17.23 7.34 17.21
CA VAL A 41 18.51 6.70 17.46
C VAL A 41 19.22 7.43 18.60
N ASN A 42 19.93 6.68 19.43
CA ASN A 42 20.75 7.23 20.49
C ASN A 42 22.23 7.00 20.16
N LEU A 43 22.97 8.09 19.86
CA LEU A 43 24.38 7.99 19.48
C LEU A 43 25.27 7.39 20.59
N LYS A 44 24.81 7.37 21.85
CA LYS A 44 25.54 6.71 22.95
C LYS A 44 25.52 5.18 22.84
N GLU A 45 24.61 4.63 22.05
CA GLU A 45 24.45 3.20 21.82
C GLU A 45 25.22 2.72 20.58
N PHE A 46 26.01 3.61 19.96
CA PHE A 46 26.84 3.24 18.82
C PHE A 46 27.87 2.17 19.22
N ASN A 47 27.78 1.02 18.56
CA ASN A 47 28.78 -0.03 18.68
C ASN A 47 30.04 0.36 17.91
N ALA A 48 31.00 0.96 18.61
CA ALA A 48 32.29 1.35 18.03
C ALA A 48 33.14 0.19 17.49
N SER A 49 32.79 -1.07 17.84
CA SER A 49 33.42 -2.28 17.31
C SER A 49 32.70 -2.83 16.07
N TYR A 50 31.57 -2.24 15.65
CA TYR A 50 30.88 -2.64 14.43
C TYR A 50 31.73 -2.31 13.19
N VAL A 51 31.93 -3.30 12.34
CA VAL A 51 32.65 -3.16 11.07
C VAL A 51 31.64 -3.31 9.94
N PRO A 52 31.38 -2.25 9.15
CA PRO A 52 30.49 -2.33 8.00
C PRO A 52 30.92 -3.45 7.03
N PRO A 53 30.01 -4.36 6.63
CA PRO A 53 30.39 -5.55 5.85
C PRO A 53 31.00 -5.27 4.47
N ASP A 54 30.87 -4.05 3.93
CA ASP A 54 31.25 -3.71 2.56
C ASP A 54 31.86 -2.31 2.41
N VAL A 55 32.15 -1.63 3.53
CA VAL A 55 32.63 -0.24 3.52
C VAL A 55 33.86 -0.11 4.41
N PRO A 56 34.90 0.63 3.99
CA PRO A 56 36.05 0.91 4.85
C PRO A 56 35.60 1.48 6.20
N PRO A 57 36.24 1.09 7.33
CA PRO A 57 35.94 1.69 8.62
C PRO A 57 36.17 3.20 8.56
N THR A 58 35.12 4.00 8.74
CA THR A 58 35.22 5.46 8.83
C THR A 58 34.54 5.96 10.10
N LYS A 59 34.74 7.24 10.45
CA LYS A 59 34.00 7.93 11.54
C LYS A 59 32.61 8.41 11.10
N SER A 60 31.97 7.71 10.15
CA SER A 60 30.66 8.07 9.62
C SER A 60 29.65 7.00 9.98
N LEU A 61 28.40 7.40 10.15
CA LEU A 61 27.29 6.48 10.24
C LEU A 61 26.74 6.21 8.84
N TYR A 62 26.41 4.95 8.58
CA TYR A 62 25.91 4.50 7.30
C TYR A 62 24.46 4.06 7.47
N ILE A 63 23.57 4.72 6.72
CA ILE A 63 22.16 4.36 6.64
C ILE A 63 21.98 3.51 5.39
N ARG A 64 21.50 2.28 5.56
CA ARG A 64 21.32 1.32 4.49
C ARG A 64 19.86 1.25 4.08
N PHE A 65 19.63 1.31 2.77
CA PHE A 65 18.35 1.00 2.14
C PHE A 65 18.58 -0.16 1.18
N LYS A 66 18.22 -1.37 1.61
CA LYS A 66 18.34 -2.57 0.79
C LYS A 66 16.98 -2.89 0.15
N ALA A 67 16.91 -2.90 -1.18
CA ALA A 67 15.69 -3.31 -1.87
C ALA A 67 15.36 -4.78 -1.54
N ASN A 68 14.09 -5.10 -1.32
CA ASN A 68 13.70 -6.50 -1.16
C ASN A 68 13.60 -7.16 -2.56
N PRO A 69 14.34 -8.27 -2.82
CA PRO A 69 14.31 -8.94 -4.12
C PRO A 69 12.92 -9.49 -4.50
N ASN A 70 12.07 -9.80 -3.52
CA ASN A 70 10.71 -10.28 -3.76
C ASN A 70 9.78 -9.21 -4.36
N MET A 71 10.18 -7.94 -4.36
CA MET A 71 9.44 -6.87 -5.04
C MET A 71 9.75 -6.78 -6.54
N TYR A 72 10.87 -7.40 -6.98
CA TYR A 72 11.32 -7.43 -8.36
C TYR A 72 11.54 -8.88 -8.85
N PRO A 73 10.52 -9.77 -8.80
CA PRO A 73 10.62 -11.06 -9.49
C PRO A 73 10.58 -10.89 -11.02
N VAL A 74 10.47 -9.65 -11.50
CA VAL A 74 10.40 -9.31 -12.91
C VAL A 74 11.79 -9.40 -13.51
N ASP A 75 12.00 -10.39 -14.36
CA ASP A 75 13.13 -10.43 -15.28
C ASP A 75 13.08 -9.18 -16.18
N ILE A 76 13.86 -8.16 -15.82
CA ILE A 76 13.93 -6.90 -16.57
C ILE A 76 14.46 -7.10 -17.99
N SER A 77 15.04 -8.26 -18.33
CA SER A 77 15.38 -8.57 -19.73
C SER A 77 14.17 -8.52 -20.65
N SER A 78 12.96 -8.72 -20.11
CA SER A 78 11.69 -8.61 -20.83
C SER A 78 11.15 -7.18 -20.98
N TYR A 79 11.66 -6.21 -20.20
CA TYR A 79 11.20 -4.81 -20.20
C TYR A 79 12.18 -3.83 -20.86
N ILE A 80 13.43 -4.25 -21.13
CA ILE A 80 14.36 -3.49 -21.98
C ILE A 80 13.94 -3.69 -23.45
N VAL A 81 13.01 -2.86 -23.92
CA VAL A 81 12.72 -2.68 -25.36
C VAL A 81 13.91 -1.91 -25.98
N PRO A 82 14.38 -2.24 -27.19
CA PRO A 82 15.79 -2.24 -27.54
C PRO A 82 16.30 -0.85 -27.92
N TYR A 83 16.88 -0.12 -26.97
CA TYR A 83 17.96 0.81 -27.32
C TYR A 83 19.28 0.04 -27.30
N ALA A 84 19.52 -0.72 -28.37
CA ALA A 84 20.83 -1.15 -28.85
C ALA A 84 21.87 -1.59 -27.80
N THR A 85 21.52 -2.49 -26.88
CA THR A 85 22.52 -3.29 -26.15
C THR A 85 22.31 -4.77 -26.44
N PRO A 86 23.35 -5.54 -26.81
CA PRO A 86 23.20 -6.95 -27.15
C PRO A 86 22.64 -7.73 -25.97
N HIS A 87 21.77 -8.70 -26.26
CA HIS A 87 21.20 -9.68 -25.35
C HIS A 87 22.15 -10.02 -24.19
N LEU A 88 21.79 -9.58 -22.99
CA LEU A 88 22.44 -10.03 -21.77
C LEU A 88 21.99 -11.50 -21.53
N PRO A 89 22.92 -12.46 -21.39
CA PRO A 89 22.59 -13.88 -21.35
C PRO A 89 21.97 -14.36 -20.02
N TYR A 90 21.72 -13.45 -19.06
CA TYR A 90 21.16 -13.79 -17.74
C TYR A 90 20.22 -12.66 -17.26
N PRO A 91 19.14 -13.00 -16.52
CA PRO A 91 18.33 -12.01 -15.83
C PRO A 91 19.21 -11.19 -14.89
N ILE A 92 19.24 -9.86 -15.07
CA ILE A 92 19.92 -8.97 -14.11
C ILE A 92 18.97 -8.74 -12.95
N PHE A 93 19.18 -9.48 -11.86
CA PHE A 93 18.56 -9.15 -10.58
C PHE A 93 19.28 -7.94 -9.99
N PHE A 94 18.70 -6.76 -10.18
CA PHE A 94 19.11 -5.58 -9.42
C PHE A 94 18.59 -5.75 -7.99
N ASN A 95 19.48 -6.12 -7.08
CA ASN A 95 19.26 -5.96 -5.64
C ASN A 95 20.13 -4.79 -5.14
N PRO A 96 19.77 -3.54 -5.49
CA PRO A 96 20.60 -2.39 -5.14
C PRO A 96 20.54 -2.18 -3.62
N LEU A 97 21.72 -2.16 -3.02
CA LEU A 97 21.94 -1.52 -1.73
C LEU A 97 22.22 -0.05 -2.00
N TYR A 98 21.36 0.83 -1.50
CA TYR A 98 21.64 2.26 -1.46
C TYR A 98 22.21 2.63 -0.09
N LEU A 99 23.25 3.45 -0.11
CA LEU A 99 23.94 3.90 1.09
C LEU A 99 23.82 5.42 1.21
N ALA A 100 23.24 5.88 2.32
CA ALA A 100 23.33 7.27 2.72
C ALA A 100 24.37 7.39 3.84
N ILE A 101 25.12 8.49 3.83
CA ILE A 101 26.21 8.73 4.78
C ILE A 101 25.83 9.91 5.66
N LEU A 102 25.82 9.68 6.98
CA LEU A 102 25.74 10.73 7.97
C LEU A 102 27.15 10.97 8.53
N SER A 103 27.79 12.04 8.07
CA SER A 103 29.11 12.44 8.58
C SER A 103 28.96 13.03 9.98
N LEU A 104 29.61 12.42 10.96
CA LEU A 104 29.71 12.96 12.32
C LEU A 104 30.85 13.97 12.47
N ASN A 105 31.66 14.18 11.43
CA ASN A 105 32.74 15.16 11.39
C ASN A 105 32.40 16.31 10.43
N SER A 106 32.94 17.49 10.72
CA SER A 106 32.85 18.70 9.89
C SER A 106 33.77 18.69 8.65
N SER A 107 34.50 17.60 8.41
CA SER A 107 35.38 17.48 7.23
C SER A 107 34.53 17.17 5.99
N ASN A 108 34.56 18.06 5.00
CA ASN A 108 33.78 18.00 3.75
C ASN A 108 34.09 16.81 2.81
N SER A 109 34.92 15.84 3.21
CA SER A 109 35.21 14.65 2.41
C SER A 109 34.23 13.53 2.76
N LEU A 110 33.29 13.23 1.88
CA LEU A 110 32.47 12.03 1.97
C LEU A 110 33.36 10.78 1.84
N PRO A 111 33.13 9.73 2.64
CA PRO A 111 33.75 8.42 2.43
C PRO A 111 33.54 7.95 0.99
N THR A 112 34.60 7.57 0.30
CA THR A 112 34.51 6.96 -1.02
C THR A 112 34.14 5.48 -0.87
N TYR A 113 33.04 5.07 -1.50
CA TYR A 113 32.69 3.65 -1.60
C TYR A 113 33.65 2.98 -2.60
N PRO A 114 34.29 1.84 -2.27
CA PRO A 114 35.08 1.12 -3.25
C PRO A 114 34.13 0.56 -4.33
N VAL A 115 34.28 1.06 -5.56
CA VAL A 115 33.36 0.82 -6.69
C VAL A 115 33.32 -0.64 -7.18
N ASN A 116 34.11 -1.56 -6.59
CA ASN A 116 34.39 -2.88 -7.20
C ASN A 116 34.16 -4.11 -6.31
N SER A 117 33.50 -4.01 -5.15
CA SER A 117 33.02 -5.22 -4.48
C SER A 117 31.68 -5.62 -5.09
N ALA A 118 31.70 -6.59 -5.99
CA ALA A 118 30.52 -7.39 -6.26
C ALA A 118 29.95 -7.81 -4.90
N ILE A 119 28.74 -7.36 -4.60
CA ILE A 119 28.04 -7.69 -3.36
C ILE A 119 27.73 -9.19 -3.47
N SER A 120 28.70 -10.03 -3.10
CA SER A 120 28.43 -11.43 -2.81
C SER A 120 27.40 -11.41 -1.71
N GLY A 121 26.29 -12.11 -1.91
CA GLY A 121 25.16 -12.18 -0.97
C GLY A 121 25.56 -12.77 0.38
N SER A 122 26.40 -12.06 1.12
CA SER A 122 26.69 -12.32 2.51
C SER A 122 25.36 -12.17 3.23
N SER A 123 24.96 -13.24 3.90
CA SER A 123 23.88 -13.22 4.87
C SER A 123 24.21 -12.12 5.87
N ASN A 124 23.54 -10.97 5.73
CA ASN A 124 23.65 -9.93 6.73
C ASN A 124 23.13 -10.53 8.04
N PRO A 125 23.98 -10.70 9.08
CA PRO A 125 23.55 -11.28 10.36
C PRO A 125 22.40 -10.48 11.01
N ASP A 126 22.14 -9.25 10.55
CA ASP A 126 21.08 -8.36 11.04
C ASP A 126 19.64 -8.74 10.63
N LEU A 127 19.43 -9.82 9.86
CA LEU A 127 18.08 -10.28 9.48
C LEU A 127 17.36 -11.08 10.57
N ALA A 128 18.06 -11.52 11.63
CA ALA A 128 17.47 -12.37 12.67
C ALA A 128 16.39 -11.67 13.51
N ASP A 129 16.49 -10.34 13.67
CA ASP A 129 15.55 -9.50 14.44
C ASP A 129 14.86 -8.43 13.55
N GLN A 130 14.73 -8.72 12.24
CA GLN A 130 14.08 -7.82 11.30
C GLN A 130 12.57 -7.77 11.55
N LEU A 131 12.05 -6.55 11.69
CA LEU A 131 10.61 -6.34 11.73
C LEU A 131 10.02 -6.42 10.31
N ASP A 132 9.01 -7.27 10.12
CA ASP A 132 8.29 -7.40 8.85
C ASP A 132 7.56 -6.09 8.48
N ALA A 133 7.10 -5.93 7.23
CA ALA A 133 6.49 -4.68 6.77
C ALA A 133 5.12 -4.36 7.41
N ASN A 134 4.41 -5.38 7.91
CA ASN A 134 3.16 -5.21 8.64
C ASN A 134 3.39 -4.90 10.11
N ILE A 135 4.56 -5.26 10.63
CA ILE A 135 5.02 -4.98 11.97
C ILE A 135 4.03 -5.57 13.00
N LEU A 136 3.72 -6.85 12.81
CA LEU A 136 2.61 -7.52 13.51
C LEU A 136 2.83 -7.66 15.03
N ASP A 137 4.08 -7.60 15.49
CA ASP A 137 4.44 -7.66 16.90
C ASP A 137 4.36 -6.32 17.63
N ALA A 138 4.20 -5.20 16.90
CA ALA A 138 4.06 -3.91 17.55
C ALA A 138 2.74 -3.82 18.31
N ARG A 139 2.78 -3.08 19.41
CA ARG A 139 1.63 -2.85 20.28
C ARG A 139 1.32 -1.36 20.33
N PRO A 140 0.04 -0.96 20.31
CA PRO A 140 -0.33 0.44 20.47
C PRO A 140 0.17 0.96 21.82
N PHE A 141 0.65 2.21 21.85
CA PHE A 141 1.15 2.83 23.08
C PHE A 141 0.07 2.88 24.16
N ASN A 142 -1.15 3.26 23.79
CA ASN A 142 -2.31 3.26 24.70
C ASN A 142 -3.15 1.98 24.51
N GLN A 143 -2.76 0.90 25.18
CA GLN A 143 -3.43 -0.40 25.07
C GLN A 143 -4.86 -0.37 25.64
N ALA A 144 -5.11 0.42 26.69
CA ALA A 144 -6.42 0.46 27.35
C ALA A 144 -7.52 1.08 26.47
N SER A 145 -7.15 2.00 25.56
CA SER A 145 -8.10 2.60 24.61
C SER A 145 -8.19 1.85 23.28
N ASN A 146 -7.28 0.91 23.01
CA ASN A 146 -7.28 0.17 21.75
C ASN A 146 -8.17 -1.07 21.83
N ILE A 147 -9.48 -0.82 21.94
CA ILE A 147 -10.50 -1.88 21.91
C ILE A 147 -10.84 -2.15 20.45
N VAL A 148 -10.61 -3.37 20.00
CA VAL A 148 -10.98 -3.80 18.64
C VAL A 148 -12.40 -4.38 18.69
N PRO A 149 -13.41 -3.68 18.13
CA PRO A 149 -14.79 -4.16 18.18
C PRO A 149 -14.96 -5.41 17.29
N ASN A 150 -15.96 -6.24 17.60
CA ASN A 150 -16.29 -7.39 16.76
C ASN A 150 -16.79 -6.94 15.38
N ALA A 151 -16.39 -7.67 14.33
CA ALA A 151 -16.87 -7.39 12.98
C ALA A 151 -18.36 -7.69 12.86
N THR A 152 -19.04 -6.74 12.23
CA THR A 152 -20.46 -6.80 11.86
C THR A 152 -20.65 -7.28 10.42
N HIS A 153 -19.65 -7.03 9.56
CA HIS A 153 -19.68 -7.35 8.14
C HIS A 153 -18.35 -7.93 7.70
N TYR A 154 -18.40 -8.74 6.63
CA TYR A 154 -17.23 -9.47 6.13
C TYR A 154 -17.15 -9.34 4.61
N ILE A 155 -15.94 -9.07 4.11
CA ILE A 155 -15.63 -9.00 2.69
C ILE A 155 -14.45 -9.93 2.42
N ASN A 156 -14.54 -10.73 1.37
CA ASN A 156 -13.38 -11.42 0.80
C ASN A 156 -13.02 -10.79 -0.56
N LEU A 157 -11.76 -10.44 -0.71
CA LEU A 157 -11.19 -9.84 -1.90
C LEU A 157 -10.02 -10.69 -2.38
N VAL A 158 -10.23 -11.37 -3.51
CA VAL A 158 -9.21 -12.17 -4.17
C VAL A 158 -8.45 -11.30 -5.17
N ILE A 159 -7.14 -11.17 -4.99
CA ILE A 159 -6.27 -10.35 -5.83
C ILE A 159 -5.68 -11.24 -6.92
N THR A 160 -5.90 -10.86 -8.19
CA THR A 160 -5.32 -11.55 -9.35
C THR A 160 -4.85 -10.56 -10.40
N PHE A 161 -3.92 -11.00 -11.25
CA PHE A 161 -3.52 -10.29 -12.46
C PHE A 161 -3.69 -11.20 -13.66
N HIS A 162 -4.39 -10.73 -14.69
CA HIS A 162 -4.55 -11.45 -15.96
C HIS A 162 -4.92 -10.49 -17.11
N PRO A 163 -4.72 -10.89 -18.38
CA PRO A 163 -5.09 -10.05 -19.52
C PRO A 163 -6.61 -9.85 -19.62
N ASP A 164 -7.03 -8.63 -19.98
CA ASP A 164 -8.39 -8.32 -20.40
C ASP A 164 -8.68 -8.75 -21.85
N SER A 165 -9.88 -8.43 -22.38
CA SER A 165 -10.26 -8.77 -23.76
C SER A 165 -9.38 -8.12 -24.84
N ASN A 166 -8.63 -7.09 -24.49
CA ASN A 166 -7.67 -6.41 -25.37
C ASN A 166 -6.24 -6.91 -25.17
N ASN A 167 -6.05 -8.00 -24.41
CA ASN A 167 -4.77 -8.60 -24.06
C ASN A 167 -3.85 -7.66 -23.27
N ILE A 168 -4.43 -6.73 -22.50
CA ILE A 168 -3.71 -5.85 -21.57
C ILE A 168 -3.80 -6.47 -20.18
N THR A 169 -2.67 -6.67 -19.50
CA THR A 169 -2.66 -7.17 -18.13
C THR A 169 -3.30 -6.16 -17.18
N ARG A 170 -4.31 -6.61 -16.44
CA ARG A 170 -5.04 -5.82 -15.45
C ARG A 170 -4.95 -6.45 -14.06
N GLY A 171 -5.09 -5.62 -13.04
CA GLY A 171 -5.28 -6.05 -11.66
C GLY A 171 -6.77 -6.14 -11.34
N TYR A 172 -7.15 -7.20 -10.62
CA TYR A 172 -8.55 -7.47 -10.29
C TYR A 172 -8.72 -7.69 -8.79
N PHE A 173 -9.82 -7.17 -8.27
CA PHE A 173 -10.44 -7.67 -7.05
C PHE A 173 -11.59 -8.60 -7.43
N ASN A 174 -11.49 -9.85 -7.00
CA ASN A 174 -12.35 -10.94 -7.46
C ASN A 174 -12.32 -11.00 -9.00
N ASN A 175 -13.43 -10.65 -9.66
CA ASN A 175 -13.55 -10.65 -11.12
C ASN A 175 -13.76 -9.23 -11.69
N VAL A 176 -13.46 -8.18 -10.93
CA VAL A 176 -13.68 -6.79 -11.33
C VAL A 176 -12.35 -6.03 -11.34
N THR A 177 -12.12 -5.25 -12.40
CA THR A 177 -10.99 -4.34 -12.54
C THR A 177 -11.51 -2.91 -12.68
N TYR A 178 -10.94 -1.98 -11.93
CA TYR A 178 -11.37 -0.60 -11.93
C TYR A 178 -10.98 0.11 -13.24
N GLY A 179 -11.91 0.86 -13.83
CA GLY A 179 -11.65 1.65 -15.03
C GLY A 179 -11.46 0.85 -16.33
N SER A 180 -11.98 -0.39 -16.41
CA SER A 180 -11.92 -1.22 -17.63
C SER A 180 -12.43 -0.52 -18.89
N ASP A 181 -13.42 0.37 -18.74
CA ASP A 181 -14.11 1.03 -19.84
C ASP A 181 -13.33 2.24 -20.41
N VAL A 182 -12.23 2.64 -19.78
CA VAL A 182 -11.48 3.87 -20.11
C VAL A 182 -10.46 3.66 -21.24
N ILE A 183 -10.07 2.41 -21.54
CA ILE A 183 -8.94 2.12 -22.45
C ILE A 183 -9.46 1.44 -23.73
N ASN A 184 -10.09 2.24 -24.59
CA ASN A 184 -10.41 1.86 -25.96
C ASN A 184 -9.23 2.25 -26.88
N VAL A 185 -8.22 1.38 -26.99
CA VAL A 185 -6.99 1.62 -27.76
C VAL A 185 -7.22 1.41 -29.26
N SER A 186 -8.19 2.11 -29.86
CA SER A 186 -8.35 2.10 -31.32
C SER A 186 -7.38 3.06 -32.03
N ASN A 187 -6.73 3.97 -31.30
CA ASN A 187 -5.79 4.94 -31.85
C ASN A 187 -4.42 4.87 -31.16
N LYS A 188 -3.41 4.40 -31.91
CA LYS A 188 -1.99 4.28 -31.56
C LYS A 188 -1.30 5.65 -31.32
N SER A 189 -1.79 6.45 -30.38
CA SER A 189 -1.11 7.67 -29.94
C SER A 189 -0.89 7.63 -28.44
N VAL A 190 0.38 7.44 -28.08
CA VAL A 190 0.89 7.25 -26.72
C VAL A 190 0.66 8.48 -25.82
N SER A 191 0.23 9.60 -26.39
CA SER A 191 0.03 10.90 -25.72
C SER A 191 -1.36 11.11 -25.10
N LYS A 192 -2.33 10.21 -25.27
CA LYS A 192 -3.71 10.37 -24.75
C LYS A 192 -4.02 9.56 -23.48
N HIS A 193 -3.00 9.15 -22.72
CA HIS A 193 -3.16 8.25 -21.57
C HIS A 193 -3.98 8.82 -20.38
N TRP A 194 -4.27 10.12 -20.34
CA TRP A 194 -4.78 10.74 -19.10
C TRP A 194 -6.10 11.51 -19.23
N ILE A 195 -6.65 11.73 -20.44
CA ILE A 195 -7.79 12.64 -20.62
C ILE A 195 -8.70 12.22 -21.80
N THR A 196 -9.22 11.00 -21.79
CA THR A 196 -10.37 10.65 -22.65
C THR A 196 -11.37 9.74 -21.93
N SER A 197 -11.72 10.03 -20.67
CA SER A 197 -12.96 9.50 -20.10
C SER A 197 -14.07 10.52 -20.32
N GLU A 198 -14.64 10.55 -21.53
CA GLU A 198 -15.99 11.06 -21.65
C GLU A 198 -16.88 10.08 -20.85
N LYS A 199 -17.41 10.53 -19.70
CA LYS A 199 -18.45 9.88 -18.85
C LYS A 199 -18.02 9.07 -17.62
N MET A 200 -17.01 9.46 -16.85
CA MET A 200 -17.01 9.08 -15.42
C MET A 200 -17.58 10.23 -14.60
N THR A 201 -18.81 10.05 -14.11
CA THR A 201 -19.37 11.01 -13.14
C THR A 201 -18.86 10.61 -11.76
N PRO A 202 -18.10 11.46 -11.04
CA PRO A 202 -17.54 11.09 -9.75
C PRO A 202 -18.61 10.61 -8.77
N LEU A 203 -18.32 9.55 -8.01
CA LEU A 203 -19.33 8.91 -7.14
C LEU A 203 -19.98 9.90 -6.15
N LEU A 204 -19.19 10.75 -5.49
CA LEU A 204 -19.70 11.81 -4.62
C LEU A 204 -20.53 12.86 -5.36
N TYR A 205 -20.23 13.12 -6.65
CA TYR A 205 -21.03 14.03 -7.47
C TYR A 205 -22.42 13.44 -7.75
N GLN A 206 -22.48 12.15 -8.10
CA GLN A 206 -23.76 11.46 -8.31
C GLN A 206 -24.63 11.52 -7.06
N MET A 207 -24.04 11.34 -5.87
CA MET A 207 -24.76 11.38 -4.59
C MET A 207 -25.28 12.76 -4.25
N ALA A 208 -24.46 13.79 -4.44
CA ALA A 208 -24.86 15.16 -4.14
C ALA A 208 -25.95 15.69 -5.09
N THR A 209 -26.04 15.13 -6.31
CA THR A 209 -27.00 15.57 -7.34
C THR A 209 -28.25 14.72 -7.43
N ASN A 210 -28.20 13.45 -7.02
CA ASN A 210 -29.36 12.55 -6.98
C ASN A 210 -29.46 11.76 -5.65
N PRO A 211 -29.82 12.41 -4.53
CA PRO A 211 -29.89 11.76 -3.22
C PRO A 211 -30.93 10.63 -3.14
N SER A 212 -31.99 10.72 -3.94
CA SER A 212 -33.09 9.75 -3.93
C SER A 212 -32.65 8.35 -4.40
N ALA A 213 -31.59 8.23 -5.20
CA ALA A 213 -31.04 6.93 -5.62
C ALA A 213 -30.53 6.10 -4.43
N LEU A 214 -30.04 6.75 -3.36
CA LEU A 214 -29.53 6.07 -2.16
C LEU A 214 -30.64 5.60 -1.21
N SER A 215 -31.79 6.28 -1.18
CA SER A 215 -32.92 5.87 -0.33
C SER A 215 -33.46 4.47 -0.66
N ILE A 216 -33.25 3.98 -1.89
CA ILE A 216 -33.62 2.63 -2.32
C ILE A 216 -32.66 1.58 -1.76
N LEU A 217 -31.41 1.96 -1.46
CA LEU A 217 -30.36 1.05 -0.99
C LEU A 217 -30.31 0.94 0.54
N SER A 218 -30.85 1.93 1.26
CA SER A 218 -30.90 1.94 2.74
C SER A 218 -31.52 0.68 3.37
N PRO A 219 -32.69 0.18 2.91
CA PRO A 219 -33.31 -1.01 3.50
C PRO A 219 -32.52 -2.30 3.26
N ILE A 220 -31.70 -2.34 2.20
CA ILE A 220 -30.87 -3.50 1.82
C ILE A 220 -29.65 -3.60 2.74
N MET A 221 -29.14 -2.46 3.22
CA MET A 221 -27.93 -2.38 4.04
C MET A 221 -28.13 -2.81 5.51
N GLU A 222 -29.33 -2.69 6.07
CA GLU A 222 -29.56 -2.89 7.52
C GLU A 222 -29.68 -4.37 7.95
N ASN A 223 -29.86 -5.31 7.01
CA ASN A 223 -30.23 -6.70 7.32
C ASN A 223 -29.27 -7.77 6.75
N ASN A 224 -28.11 -7.41 6.20
CA ASN A 224 -27.21 -8.37 5.55
C ASN A 224 -25.78 -8.29 6.09
N SER A 225 -25.23 -9.43 6.53
CA SER A 225 -23.81 -9.57 6.92
C SER A 225 -22.83 -9.37 5.75
N SER A 226 -23.32 -9.50 4.51
CA SER A 226 -22.60 -9.17 3.28
C SER A 226 -22.98 -7.77 2.81
N LEU A 227 -21.96 -6.95 2.51
CA LEU A 227 -22.19 -5.59 2.05
C LEU A 227 -22.76 -5.57 0.62
N PRO A 228 -23.75 -4.70 0.34
CA PRO A 228 -24.21 -4.47 -1.03
C PRO A 228 -23.08 -3.94 -1.90
N VAL A 229 -23.11 -4.33 -3.18
CA VAL A 229 -22.16 -3.88 -4.19
C VAL A 229 -22.94 -3.12 -5.26
N LEU A 230 -22.57 -1.87 -5.50
CA LEU A 230 -22.95 -1.15 -6.70
C LEU A 230 -21.87 -1.40 -7.75
N GLN A 231 -22.24 -2.09 -8.81
CA GLN A 231 -21.45 -2.11 -10.04
C GLN A 231 -21.99 -1.01 -10.95
N SER A 232 -21.31 0.13 -10.96
CA SER A 232 -21.61 1.26 -11.85
C SER A 232 -20.37 1.59 -12.67
N ASP A 233 -20.53 1.74 -13.98
CA ASP A 233 -19.44 2.11 -14.90
C ASP A 233 -18.23 1.15 -14.83
N GLY A 234 -18.49 -0.15 -14.65
CA GLY A 234 -17.46 -1.19 -14.54
C GLY A 234 -16.71 -1.25 -13.20
N ASN A 235 -17.04 -0.39 -12.22
CA ASN A 235 -16.30 -0.28 -10.97
C ASN A 235 -16.97 -1.00 -9.80
N LEU A 236 -16.16 -1.43 -8.82
CA LEU A 236 -16.60 -2.11 -7.60
C LEU A 236 -16.80 -1.10 -6.46
N HIS A 237 -18.05 -0.77 -6.14
CA HIS A 237 -18.38 0.11 -5.02
C HIS A 237 -19.11 -0.66 -3.90
N TYR A 238 -18.49 -0.79 -2.74
CA TYR A 238 -19.13 -1.38 -1.55
C TYR A 238 -19.86 -0.29 -0.76
N LEU A 239 -21.14 -0.51 -0.45
CA LEU A 239 -21.87 0.36 0.47
C LEU A 239 -21.65 -0.12 1.89
N VAL A 240 -21.15 0.77 2.74
CA VAL A 240 -20.80 0.48 4.12
C VAL A 240 -21.69 1.33 5.03
N PRO A 241 -22.54 0.72 5.88
CA PRO A 241 -23.32 1.48 6.86
C PRO A 241 -22.42 2.27 7.80
N TYR A 242 -22.88 3.44 8.26
CA TYR A 242 -22.15 4.20 9.27
C TYR A 242 -22.04 3.40 10.57
N GLN A 243 -20.86 3.47 11.19
CA GLN A 243 -20.44 2.66 12.35
C GLN A 243 -20.39 1.15 12.12
N ALA A 244 -20.52 0.67 10.87
CA ALA A 244 -20.23 -0.73 10.59
C ALA A 244 -18.75 -1.05 10.89
N VAL A 245 -18.52 -2.17 11.54
CA VAL A 245 -17.19 -2.76 11.71
C VAL A 245 -17.02 -3.84 10.64
N VAL A 246 -16.06 -3.65 9.76
CA VAL A 246 -15.90 -4.47 8.55
C VAL A 246 -14.57 -5.21 8.60
N ASP A 247 -14.63 -6.55 8.52
CA ASP A 247 -13.47 -7.39 8.24
C ASP A 247 -13.28 -7.51 6.72
N ILE A 248 -12.06 -7.26 6.26
CA ILE A 248 -11.64 -7.51 4.89
C ILE A 248 -10.56 -8.59 4.91
N LEU A 249 -10.83 -9.72 4.27
CA LEU A 249 -9.83 -10.72 3.93
C LEU A 249 -9.30 -10.42 2.52
N LEU A 250 -7.99 -10.24 2.43
CA LEU A 250 -7.24 -10.01 1.20
C LEU A 250 -6.50 -11.31 0.88
N GLU A 251 -6.92 -12.02 -0.16
CA GLU A 251 -6.23 -13.22 -0.63
C GLU A 251 -5.40 -12.89 -1.86
N ASN A 252 -4.08 -13.01 -1.75
CA ASN A 252 -3.19 -12.72 -2.87
C ASN A 252 -2.89 -14.00 -3.67
N LYS A 253 -3.35 -14.06 -4.92
CA LYS A 253 -3.01 -15.15 -5.84
C LYS A 253 -1.84 -14.79 -6.77
N ASP A 254 -1.37 -13.54 -6.74
CA ASP A 254 -0.14 -13.14 -7.41
C ASP A 254 1.09 -13.59 -6.61
N LYS A 255 2.23 -13.69 -7.29
CA LYS A 255 3.52 -14.03 -6.66
C LYS A 255 4.17 -12.83 -5.98
N GLY A 256 3.84 -11.60 -6.39
CA GLY A 256 4.37 -10.37 -5.81
C GLY A 256 3.64 -9.95 -4.55
N GLU A 257 4.32 -9.17 -3.70
CA GLU A 257 3.69 -8.50 -2.55
C GLU A 257 2.92 -7.26 -3.00
N HIS A 258 1.79 -6.98 -2.35
CA HIS A 258 0.96 -5.81 -2.62
C HIS A 258 0.68 -5.00 -1.35
N PRO A 259 1.18 -3.75 -1.24
CA PRO A 259 0.77 -2.83 -0.18
C PRO A 259 -0.58 -2.20 -0.54
N PHE A 260 -1.60 -2.46 0.26
CA PHE A 260 -2.94 -1.88 0.11
C PHE A 260 -3.16 -0.73 1.08
N HIS A 261 -3.67 0.38 0.55
CA HIS A 261 -4.00 1.58 1.30
C HIS A 261 -5.52 1.79 1.32
N LEU A 262 -6.06 2.18 2.48
CA LEU A 262 -7.45 2.61 2.63
C LEU A 262 -7.50 4.10 2.93
N HIS A 263 -8.21 4.85 2.09
CA HIS A 263 -8.43 6.28 2.32
C HIS A 263 -9.41 6.51 3.47
N GLY A 264 -9.25 7.64 4.18
CA GLY A 264 -10.20 8.15 5.17
C GLY A 264 -10.33 7.34 6.47
N HIS A 265 -9.63 6.21 6.58
CA HIS A 265 -9.70 5.32 7.73
C HIS A 265 -8.31 4.74 8.07
N SER A 266 -8.05 4.59 9.35
CA SER A 266 -7.09 3.59 9.83
C SER A 266 -7.83 2.29 10.15
N PHE A 267 -7.13 1.17 9.99
CA PHE A 267 -7.65 -0.18 10.21
C PHE A 267 -6.69 -0.98 11.08
N TRP A 268 -7.25 -1.92 11.84
CA TRP A 268 -6.46 -2.91 12.56
C TRP A 268 -6.00 -3.99 11.59
N ILE A 269 -4.71 -4.32 11.63
CA ILE A 269 -4.20 -5.53 10.97
C ILE A 269 -4.45 -6.70 11.94
N ILE A 270 -5.44 -7.53 11.61
CA ILE A 270 -5.88 -8.65 12.46
C ILE A 270 -4.95 -9.84 12.32
N SER A 271 -4.52 -10.11 11.09
CA SER A 271 -3.58 -11.18 10.79
C SER A 271 -3.02 -11.05 9.38
N SER A 272 -1.86 -11.64 9.15
CA SER A 272 -1.31 -11.86 7.81
C SER A 272 -0.39 -13.08 7.83
N SER A 273 -0.27 -13.73 6.68
CA SER A 273 0.59 -14.90 6.49
C SER A 273 0.99 -15.00 5.02
N ASP A 274 2.23 -15.40 4.77
CA ASP A 274 2.73 -15.81 3.45
C ASP A 274 2.32 -17.26 3.09
N ASN A 275 1.91 -18.04 4.08
CA ASN A 275 1.32 -19.35 3.90
C ASN A 275 -0.21 -19.24 3.74
N PRO A 276 -0.78 -19.60 2.58
CA PRO A 276 -2.21 -19.53 2.33
C PRO A 276 -3.06 -20.50 3.17
N GLN A 277 -2.43 -21.52 3.78
CA GLN A 277 -3.10 -22.52 4.62
C GLN A 277 -2.94 -22.25 6.12
N ALA A 278 -2.18 -21.23 6.52
CA ALA A 278 -1.99 -20.94 7.93
C ALA A 278 -3.23 -20.25 8.51
N GLU A 279 -3.75 -20.78 9.62
CA GLU A 279 -4.75 -20.10 10.46
C GLU A 279 -4.03 -19.26 11.53
N GLN A 280 -3.21 -18.30 11.12
CA GLN A 280 -2.49 -17.48 12.09
C GLN A 280 -3.41 -16.39 12.65
N LEU A 281 -3.97 -16.65 13.84
CA LEU A 281 -4.73 -15.66 14.62
C LEU A 281 -3.81 -15.08 15.70
N TYR A 282 -3.52 -13.78 15.62
CA TYR A 282 -2.60 -13.11 16.53
C TYR A 282 -3.30 -12.63 17.81
N SER A 283 -2.51 -12.45 18.88
CA SER A 283 -2.92 -12.39 20.29
C SER A 283 -3.55 -11.06 20.77
N GLY A 284 -4.20 -10.30 19.89
CA GLY A 284 -5.16 -9.27 20.29
C GLY A 284 -4.63 -7.84 20.53
N ALA A 285 -3.31 -7.59 20.43
CA ALA A 285 -2.75 -6.24 20.51
C ALA A 285 -2.59 -5.58 19.13
N TYR A 286 -3.68 -5.49 18.37
CA TYR A 286 -3.64 -5.01 16.99
C TYR A 286 -3.37 -3.50 16.91
N ILE A 287 -2.40 -3.06 16.12
CA ILE A 287 -2.18 -1.65 15.82
C ILE A 287 -3.12 -1.18 14.71
N GLN A 288 -3.53 0.08 14.75
CA GLN A 288 -4.19 0.74 13.62
C GLN A 288 -3.15 1.30 12.66
N ARG A 289 -3.33 1.08 11.36
CA ARG A 289 -2.51 1.61 10.28
C ARG A 289 -3.41 1.99 9.11
N ASP A 290 -2.87 2.61 8.07
CA ASP A 290 -3.63 2.88 6.84
C ASP A 290 -3.07 2.13 5.62
N VAL A 291 -1.97 1.38 5.78
CA VAL A 291 -1.39 0.51 4.76
C VAL A 291 -1.06 -0.87 5.32
N VAL A 292 -1.45 -1.92 4.60
CA VAL A 292 -1.10 -3.32 4.89
C VAL A 292 -0.39 -3.94 3.68
N SER A 293 0.74 -4.60 3.92
CA SER A 293 1.42 -5.45 2.94
C SER A 293 0.75 -6.82 2.90
N VAL A 294 0.26 -7.24 1.73
CA VAL A 294 -0.25 -8.60 1.52
C VAL A 294 0.85 -9.43 0.85
N PRO A 295 1.41 -10.44 1.53
CA PRO A 295 2.48 -11.26 0.97
C PRO A 295 2.09 -11.93 -0.34
N GLY A 296 3.08 -12.18 -1.21
CA GLY A 296 2.89 -12.97 -2.42
C GLY A 296 2.38 -14.38 -2.12
N SER A 297 1.35 -14.83 -2.83
CA SER A 297 0.69 -16.13 -2.60
C SER A 297 0.14 -16.35 -1.18
N GLY A 298 0.06 -15.28 -0.38
CA GLY A 298 -0.41 -15.27 0.99
C GLY A 298 -1.72 -14.51 1.16
N TRP A 299 -1.94 -13.97 2.36
CA TRP A 299 -3.14 -13.21 2.68
C TRP A 299 -2.90 -12.22 3.83
N ALA A 300 -3.82 -11.26 3.96
CA ALA A 300 -3.93 -10.41 5.14
C ALA A 300 -5.40 -10.17 5.48
N LYS A 301 -5.70 -10.10 6.77
CA LYS A 301 -7.00 -9.74 7.30
C LYS A 301 -6.90 -8.40 8.02
N ILE A 302 -7.69 -7.43 7.59
CA ILE A 302 -7.80 -6.12 8.23
C ILE A 302 -9.21 -5.88 8.72
N ARG A 303 -9.36 -5.00 9.71
CA ARG A 303 -10.64 -4.56 10.26
C ARG A 303 -10.69 -3.05 10.29
N PHE A 304 -11.74 -2.44 9.76
CA PHE A 304 -11.93 -0.99 9.87
C PHE A 304 -13.33 -0.67 10.43
N LEU A 305 -13.43 0.50 11.07
CA LEU A 305 -14.68 1.06 11.56
C LEU A 305 -15.12 2.17 10.62
N ALA A 306 -16.29 2.05 9.99
CA ALA A 306 -16.84 3.03 9.07
C ALA A 306 -17.45 4.24 9.79
N ASN A 307 -16.63 5.00 10.52
CA ASN A 307 -17.04 6.19 11.29
C ASN A 307 -16.77 7.52 10.56
N ASN A 308 -16.32 7.46 9.30
CA ASN A 308 -16.04 8.64 8.48
C ASN A 308 -16.86 8.57 7.17
N PRO A 309 -18.04 9.21 7.11
CA PRO A 309 -18.88 9.19 5.92
C PRO A 309 -18.16 9.79 4.70
N GLY A 310 -18.12 9.05 3.59
CA GLY A 310 -17.37 9.46 2.40
C GLY A 310 -17.27 8.35 1.34
N ALA A 311 -16.68 8.70 0.20
CA ALA A 311 -16.25 7.73 -0.80
C ALA A 311 -14.73 7.57 -0.71
N TRP A 312 -14.27 6.38 -0.37
CA TRP A 312 -12.89 6.11 0.00
C TRP A 312 -12.29 5.05 -0.92
N LEU A 313 -11.17 5.40 -1.56
CA LEU A 313 -10.44 4.44 -2.36
C LEU A 313 -9.78 3.40 -1.46
N PHE A 314 -9.84 2.15 -1.91
CA PHE A 314 -9.03 1.07 -1.40
C PHE A 314 -8.27 0.45 -2.57
N HIS A 315 -6.95 0.55 -2.55
CA HIS A 315 -6.15 0.23 -3.72
C HIS A 315 -4.75 -0.22 -3.35
N CYS A 316 -4.11 -0.93 -4.28
CA CYS A 316 -2.67 -1.16 -4.18
C CYS A 316 -1.93 0.17 -4.39
N HIS A 317 -1.00 0.49 -3.51
CA HIS A 317 -0.23 1.74 -3.57
C HIS A 317 1.02 1.64 -4.46
N ILE A 318 1.15 0.54 -5.19
CA ILE A 318 2.07 0.43 -6.31
C ILE A 318 1.38 1.06 -7.52
N GLU A 319 1.92 2.19 -7.99
CA GLU A 319 1.27 3.04 -9.00
C GLU A 319 0.83 2.26 -10.25
N TRP A 320 1.69 1.40 -10.78
CA TRP A 320 1.35 0.61 -11.96
C TRP A 320 0.28 -0.46 -11.71
N HIS A 321 0.08 -0.90 -10.47
CA HIS A 321 -1.04 -1.78 -10.11
C HIS A 321 -2.35 -0.99 -9.95
N PHE A 322 -2.27 0.23 -9.39
CA PHE A 322 -3.38 1.17 -9.34
C PHE A 322 -3.88 1.49 -10.75
N ASP A 323 -2.98 1.88 -11.66
CA ASP A 323 -3.27 2.16 -13.08
C ASP A 323 -3.78 0.93 -13.84
N ALA A 324 -3.32 -0.27 -13.46
CA ALA A 324 -3.82 -1.53 -14.00
C ALA A 324 -5.21 -1.92 -13.47
N GLY A 325 -5.80 -1.12 -12.58
CA GLY A 325 -7.18 -1.28 -12.11
C GLY A 325 -7.34 -2.02 -10.77
N LEU A 326 -6.25 -2.22 -10.01
CA LEU A 326 -6.29 -2.87 -8.69
C LEU A 326 -6.79 -1.92 -7.59
N THR A 327 -8.04 -1.50 -7.75
CA THR A 327 -8.71 -0.43 -7.00
C THR A 327 -10.18 -0.78 -6.80
N LEU A 328 -10.75 -0.34 -5.69
CA LEU A 328 -12.19 -0.33 -5.45
C LEU A 328 -12.56 0.89 -4.60
N VAL A 329 -13.86 1.13 -4.43
CA VAL A 329 -14.37 2.23 -3.60
C VAL A 329 -15.24 1.70 -2.47
N PHE A 330 -14.98 2.17 -1.25
CA PHE A 330 -15.92 2.06 -0.14
C PHE A 330 -16.74 3.34 -0.04
N LEU A 331 -18.05 3.23 -0.20
CA LEU A 331 -18.99 4.27 0.13
C LEU A 331 -19.43 4.09 1.58
N ALA A 332 -18.77 4.79 2.50
CA ALA A 332 -19.07 4.75 3.92
C ALA A 332 -20.15 5.77 4.31
N GLY A 333 -21.14 5.35 5.08
CA GLY A 333 -22.21 6.19 5.61
C GLY A 333 -22.96 7.03 4.56
N PRO A 334 -23.49 6.44 3.47
CA PRO A 334 -24.16 7.21 2.42
C PRO A 334 -25.41 7.96 2.92
N ASN A 335 -26.14 7.40 3.88
CA ASN A 335 -27.30 8.06 4.48
C ASN A 335 -26.86 9.28 5.29
N GLU A 336 -25.76 9.17 6.01
CA GLU A 336 -25.16 10.24 6.82
C GLU A 336 -24.63 11.36 5.92
N LEU A 337 -23.98 11.03 4.79
CA LEU A 337 -23.56 12.02 3.80
C LEU A 337 -24.75 12.83 3.27
N VAL A 338 -25.87 12.17 2.95
CA VAL A 338 -27.10 12.83 2.48
C VAL A 338 -27.72 13.67 3.60
N ALA A 339 -27.83 13.14 4.82
CA ALA A 339 -28.41 13.81 5.97
C ALA A 339 -27.60 15.05 6.40
N GLN A 340 -26.27 15.01 6.29
CA GLN A 340 -25.38 16.15 6.50
C GLN A 340 -25.54 17.23 5.41
N GLY A 341 -26.28 16.94 4.34
CA GLY A 341 -26.47 17.86 3.23
C GLY A 341 -25.17 18.15 2.50
N TYR A 342 -24.32 17.13 2.29
CA TYR A 342 -23.05 17.28 1.59
C TYR A 342 -23.25 18.02 0.26
N LYS A 343 -22.50 19.12 0.10
CA LYS A 343 -22.50 19.95 -1.11
C LYS A 343 -21.12 19.98 -1.69
N ILE A 344 -21.02 19.68 -2.98
CA ILE A 344 -19.78 19.84 -3.73
C ILE A 344 -19.36 21.31 -3.67
N PRO A 345 -18.15 21.63 -3.18
CA PRO A 345 -17.59 22.98 -3.22
C PRO A 345 -17.68 23.59 -4.62
N ALA A 346 -18.00 24.88 -4.71
CA ALA A 346 -18.21 25.56 -6.01
C ALA A 346 -17.00 25.42 -6.95
N GLN A 347 -15.79 25.46 -6.41
CA GLN A 347 -14.54 25.27 -7.16
C GLN A 347 -14.45 23.88 -7.82
N GLN A 348 -14.94 22.83 -7.14
CA GLN A 348 -14.91 21.46 -7.68
C GLN A 348 -15.98 21.23 -8.75
N LYS A 349 -17.12 21.96 -8.69
CA LYS A 349 -18.15 21.93 -9.76
C LYS A 349 -17.64 22.47 -11.09
N CYS A 350 -16.69 23.42 -11.06
CA CYS A 350 -16.06 23.94 -12.28
C CYS A 350 -15.17 22.89 -12.96
N PHE A 351 -14.46 22.07 -12.17
CA PHE A 351 -13.65 20.98 -12.71
C PHE A 351 -14.50 19.91 -13.41
N SER A 352 -15.65 19.53 -12.84
CA SER A 352 -16.55 18.55 -13.47
C SER A 352 -17.20 19.02 -14.77
N ASN A 353 -17.34 20.35 -14.95
CA ASN A 353 -17.91 20.92 -16.17
C ASN A 353 -16.86 21.12 -17.28
N HIS A 354 -15.57 21.25 -16.94
CA HIS A 354 -14.49 21.45 -17.90
C HIS A 354 -13.81 20.17 -18.39
N THR A 355 -14.12 19.00 -17.82
CA THR A 355 -13.65 17.71 -18.36
C THR A 355 -14.34 17.31 -19.67
N ASN A 356 -15.37 18.04 -20.11
CA ASN A 356 -16.03 17.88 -21.41
C ASN A 356 -15.44 18.81 -22.50
N ASP A 357 -14.55 19.73 -22.15
CA ASP A 357 -13.88 20.56 -23.14
C ASP A 357 -12.60 19.82 -23.60
N SER A 358 -12.55 19.46 -24.88
CA SER A 358 -11.33 18.98 -25.53
C SER A 358 -10.15 19.90 -25.19
N PRO A 359 -8.94 19.35 -24.95
CA PRO A 359 -7.78 20.17 -24.67
C PRO A 359 -7.56 21.13 -25.86
N ARG A 360 -7.50 22.42 -25.57
CA ARG A 360 -7.16 23.46 -26.56
C ARG A 360 -5.71 23.37 -26.99
#